data_AF-A0A813M0W7-F1
#
_entry.id   AF-A0A813M0W7-F1
#
_cell.length_a   1.000
_cell.length_b   1.000
_cell.length_c   1.000
_cell.angle_alpha   90.00
_cell.angle_beta   90.00
_cell.angle_gamma   90.00
#
_symmetry.space_group_name_H-M   'P 1'
#
loop_
_entity.id
_entity.type
_entity.pdbx_description
1 polymer ?
#
loop_
_entity_poly.entity_id
_entity_poly.type
_entity_poly.pdbx_seq_one_letter_code
_entity_poly.pdbx_strand_id
1 'polypeptide(L)'
;MEGDASDKNIAFMLQDDEADGPYYHQEWEGMKQTTPIISGGMNALRLPAFFENLGHSNVILTAGGGSFGHKDGPKPGAISCRQGEESWKEWKAGKFGDVSLSDGIIEFAKTHEELKGAFLTFQKDADQIYPGWKEKLGYTGESSVQAATFDWAKKAAAA
;
A
#
# COMPACT_ATOMS: atom_id res chain seq x y z
N MET A 1 -9.58 -4.90 10.31
CA MET A 1 -10.22 -4.10 9.26
C MET A 1 -11.21 -5.01 8.61
N GLU A 2 -12.46 -4.58 8.51
CA GLU A 2 -13.52 -5.32 7.84
C GLU A 2 -13.46 -4.94 6.35
N GLY A 3 -13.59 -5.93 5.48
CA GLY A 3 -13.48 -5.80 4.02
C GLY A 3 -13.13 -7.14 3.40
N ASP A 4 -13.66 -7.41 2.22
CA ASP A 4 -13.42 -8.65 1.48
C ASP A 4 -12.78 -8.37 0.12
N ALA A 5 -12.05 -9.34 -0.42
CA ALA A 5 -11.48 -9.22 -1.76
C ALA A 5 -12.56 -8.99 -2.84
N SER A 6 -13.79 -9.44 -2.62
CA SER A 6 -14.95 -9.21 -3.49
C SER A 6 -15.43 -7.77 -3.53
N ASP A 7 -15.04 -6.91 -2.57
CA ASP A 7 -15.44 -5.50 -2.55
C ASP A 7 -14.92 -4.73 -3.77
N LYS A 8 -13.97 -5.29 -4.52
CA LYS A 8 -13.58 -4.77 -5.85
C LYS A 8 -14.76 -4.65 -6.81
N ASN A 9 -15.79 -5.49 -6.68
CA ASN A 9 -17.00 -5.41 -7.50
C ASN A 9 -17.77 -4.11 -7.26
N ILE A 10 -17.65 -3.52 -6.05
CA ILE A 10 -18.20 -2.19 -5.78
C ILE A 10 -17.44 -1.14 -6.60
N ALA A 11 -16.12 -1.25 -6.73
CA ALA A 11 -15.34 -0.35 -7.56
C ALA A 11 -15.73 -0.46 -9.04
N PHE A 12 -15.89 -1.69 -9.56
CA PHE A 12 -16.35 -1.91 -10.94
C PHE A 12 -17.74 -1.32 -11.18
N MET A 13 -18.69 -1.56 -10.26
CA MET A 13 -20.03 -0.96 -10.34
C MET A 13 -20.02 0.59 -10.38
N LEU A 14 -18.99 1.22 -9.81
CA LEU A 14 -18.85 2.69 -9.80
C LEU A 14 -18.07 3.24 -11.01
N GLN A 15 -17.25 2.43 -11.68
CA GLN A 15 -16.31 2.87 -12.70
C GLN A 15 -16.62 2.34 -14.10
N ASP A 16 -17.23 1.17 -14.23
CA ASP A 16 -17.52 0.61 -15.54
C ASP A 16 -18.89 1.08 -16.04
N ASP A 17 -19.05 1.17 -17.36
CA ASP A 17 -20.33 1.54 -17.98
C ASP A 17 -21.33 0.37 -17.95
N GLU A 18 -20.83 -0.82 -17.65
CA GLU A 18 -21.55 -2.08 -17.53
C GLU A 18 -20.91 -2.89 -16.39
N ALA A 19 -21.69 -3.34 -15.41
CA ALA A 19 -21.18 -4.15 -14.30
C ALA A 19 -22.23 -5.11 -13.70
N ASP A 20 -21.75 -6.23 -13.16
CA ASP A 20 -22.58 -7.20 -12.43
C ASP A 20 -22.56 -6.96 -10.93
N GLY A 21 -23.74 -6.70 -10.36
CA GLY A 21 -23.97 -6.74 -8.93
C GLY A 21 -24.24 -8.17 -8.43
N PRO A 22 -24.44 -8.35 -7.11
CA PRO A 22 -24.74 -9.67 -6.55
C PRO A 22 -26.04 -10.32 -7.05
N TYR A 23 -26.96 -9.51 -7.60
CA TYR A 23 -28.29 -9.94 -8.04
C TYR A 23 -28.66 -9.47 -9.45
N TYR A 24 -28.14 -8.32 -9.89
CA TYR A 24 -28.55 -7.67 -11.13
C TYR A 24 -27.34 -7.16 -11.90
N HIS A 25 -27.46 -7.26 -13.21
CA HIS A 25 -26.62 -6.56 -14.17
C HIS A 25 -27.07 -5.10 -14.31
N GLN A 26 -26.13 -4.17 -14.49
CA GLN A 26 -26.42 -2.74 -14.64
C GLN A 26 -25.62 -2.14 -15.80
N GLU A 27 -26.34 -1.55 -16.76
CA GLU A 27 -25.80 -0.66 -17.79
C GLU A 27 -26.00 0.80 -17.34
N TRP A 28 -24.99 1.66 -17.50
CA TRP A 28 -24.98 3.05 -17.04
C TRP A 28 -25.14 4.07 -18.19
N GLU A 29 -25.20 3.61 -19.44
CA GLU A 29 -25.49 4.41 -20.64
C GLU A 29 -24.62 5.67 -20.79
N GLY A 30 -23.33 5.56 -20.48
CA GLY A 30 -22.36 6.64 -20.53
C GLY A 30 -22.40 7.60 -19.33
N MET A 31 -23.07 7.23 -18.23
CA MET A 31 -23.01 8.00 -16.98
C MET A 31 -21.55 8.10 -16.51
N LYS A 32 -21.18 9.27 -15.98
CA LYS A 32 -19.82 9.48 -15.49
C LYS A 32 -19.51 8.60 -14.28
N GLN A 33 -18.31 8.04 -14.32
CA GLN A 33 -17.71 7.23 -13.25
C GLN A 33 -17.64 7.98 -11.91
N THR A 34 -17.79 7.23 -10.82
CA THR A 34 -17.50 7.69 -9.46
C THR A 34 -16.17 7.11 -9.00
N THR A 35 -15.19 7.96 -8.65
CA THR A 35 -13.87 7.50 -8.21
C THR A 35 -13.95 6.77 -6.86
N PRO A 36 -13.44 5.52 -6.75
CA PRO A 36 -13.26 4.86 -5.46
C PRO A 36 -12.19 5.59 -4.64
N ILE A 37 -12.53 5.95 -3.41
CA ILE A 37 -11.60 6.52 -2.44
C ILE A 37 -11.23 5.43 -1.44
N ILE A 38 -9.97 5.02 -1.45
CA ILE A 38 -9.45 3.94 -0.62
C ILE A 38 -8.82 4.53 0.64
N SER A 39 -9.33 4.12 1.79
CA SER A 39 -8.94 4.63 3.10
C SER A 39 -9.02 3.55 4.18
N GLY A 40 -8.47 3.87 5.35
CA GLY A 40 -8.42 2.98 6.52
C GLY A 40 -7.17 2.09 6.49
N GLY A 41 -6.27 2.26 7.45
CA GLY A 41 -5.12 1.36 7.72
C GLY A 41 -4.14 1.05 6.57
N MET A 42 -4.23 1.74 5.43
CA MET A 42 -3.32 1.55 4.30
C MET A 42 -1.96 2.21 4.53
N ASN A 43 -0.91 1.52 4.12
CA ASN A 43 0.46 2.01 3.98
C ASN A 43 1.07 1.50 2.66
N ALA A 44 2.27 1.96 2.33
CA ALA A 44 2.96 1.60 1.08
C ALA A 44 3.06 0.10 0.82
N LEU A 45 3.22 -0.72 1.87
CA LEU A 45 3.44 -2.16 1.78
C LEU A 45 2.17 -2.94 1.37
N ARG A 46 0.99 -2.39 1.68
CA ARG A 46 -0.32 -3.01 1.37
C ARG A 46 -0.81 -2.69 -0.04
N LEU A 47 -0.33 -1.61 -0.65
CA LEU A 47 -0.83 -1.11 -1.93
C LEU A 47 -0.64 -2.08 -3.10
N PRO A 48 0.51 -2.76 -3.27
CA PRO A 48 0.71 -3.63 -4.42
C PRO A 48 -0.30 -4.78 -4.50
N ALA A 49 -0.55 -5.46 -3.37
CA ALA A 49 -1.54 -6.54 -3.32
C ALA A 49 -2.97 -6.02 -3.52
N PHE A 50 -3.27 -4.82 -3.02
CA PHE A 50 -4.56 -4.18 -3.25
C PHE A 50 -4.80 -3.91 -4.75
N PHE A 51 -3.84 -3.28 -5.42
CA PHE A 51 -3.94 -3.00 -6.86
C PHE A 51 -3.95 -4.28 -7.69
N GLU A 52 -3.26 -5.33 -7.26
CA GLU A 52 -3.33 -6.62 -7.95
C GLU A 52 -4.71 -7.27 -7.84
N ASN A 53 -5.37 -7.17 -6.68
CA ASN A 53 -6.75 -7.64 -6.55
C ASN A 53 -7.74 -6.80 -7.38
N LEU A 54 -7.58 -5.47 -7.38
CA LEU A 54 -8.45 -4.53 -8.10
C LEU A 54 -8.23 -4.56 -9.62
N GLY A 55 -7.00 -4.80 -10.07
CA GLY A 55 -6.60 -4.82 -11.49
C GLY A 55 -6.09 -3.49 -12.05
N HIS A 56 -6.25 -2.37 -11.33
CA HIS A 56 -5.76 -1.05 -11.73
C HIS A 56 -5.44 -0.16 -10.52
N SER A 57 -4.77 0.99 -10.76
CA SER A 57 -4.47 2.00 -9.73
C SER A 57 -5.18 3.34 -9.91
N ASN A 58 -6.21 3.42 -10.78
CA ASN A 58 -7.01 4.63 -11.01
C ASN A 58 -8.00 4.91 -9.86
N VAL A 59 -7.48 5.25 -8.69
CA VAL A 59 -8.23 5.53 -7.45
C VAL A 59 -7.64 6.72 -6.70
N ILE A 60 -8.33 7.22 -5.69
CA ILE A 60 -7.74 8.15 -4.71
C ILE A 60 -7.39 7.36 -3.45
N LEU A 61 -6.12 7.41 -3.02
CA LEU A 61 -5.67 6.83 -1.75
C LEU A 61 -5.56 7.92 -0.68
N THR A 62 -6.14 7.67 0.50
CA THR A 62 -5.92 8.50 1.69
C THR A 62 -5.25 7.70 2.81
N ALA A 63 -3.91 7.71 2.84
CA ALA A 63 -3.12 6.98 3.82
C ALA A 63 -2.69 7.90 4.98
N GLY A 64 -3.53 7.99 6.03
CA GLY A 64 -3.21 8.75 7.24
C GLY A 64 -2.01 8.19 8.00
N GLY A 65 -2.21 7.10 8.75
CA GLY A 65 -1.14 6.41 9.46
C GLY A 65 -0.03 5.87 8.55
N GLY A 66 -0.37 5.49 7.31
CA GLY A 66 0.62 5.04 6.33
C GLY A 66 1.59 6.13 5.86
N SER A 67 1.18 7.40 5.87
CA SER A 67 2.07 8.52 5.52
C SER A 67 2.73 9.11 6.77
N PHE A 68 1.94 9.53 7.77
CA PHE A 68 2.47 10.21 8.95
C PHE A 68 3.19 9.27 9.92
N GLY A 69 2.95 7.96 9.86
CA GLY A 69 3.62 6.96 10.68
C GLY A 69 4.99 6.53 10.15
N HIS A 70 5.37 6.94 8.93
CA HIS A 70 6.68 6.62 8.36
C HIS A 70 7.82 7.11 9.27
N LYS A 71 8.85 6.27 9.50
CA LYS A 71 9.93 6.56 10.46
C LYS A 71 10.67 7.87 10.19
N ASP A 72 10.79 8.25 8.91
CA ASP A 72 11.45 9.48 8.46
C ASP A 72 10.47 10.67 8.28
N GLY A 73 9.23 10.53 8.75
CA GLY A 73 8.20 11.55 8.72
C GLY A 73 7.29 11.54 7.48
N PRO A 74 6.35 12.50 7.39
CA PRO A 74 5.22 12.43 6.47
C PRO A 74 5.59 12.59 4.99
N LYS A 75 6.64 13.36 4.67
CA LYS A 75 7.09 13.52 3.28
C LYS A 75 7.63 12.19 2.73
N PRO A 76 8.59 11.51 3.39
CA PRO A 76 8.98 10.16 3.03
C PRO A 76 7.80 9.17 3.01
N GLY A 77 6.87 9.27 3.96
CA GLY A 77 5.66 8.44 3.95
C GLY A 77 4.82 8.59 2.68
N ALA A 78 4.56 9.83 2.24
CA ALA A 78 3.85 10.09 0.99
C ALA A 78 4.63 9.58 -0.24
N ILE A 79 5.95 9.75 -0.27
CA ILE A 79 6.81 9.21 -1.33
C ILE A 79 6.77 7.67 -1.34
N SER A 80 6.80 7.03 -0.18
CA SER A 80 6.69 5.57 -0.08
C SER A 80 5.35 5.06 -0.65
N CYS A 81 4.25 5.80 -0.47
CA CYS A 81 2.95 5.44 -1.05
C CYS A 81 2.96 5.54 -2.58
N ARG A 82 3.62 6.57 -3.13
CA ARG A 82 3.87 6.68 -4.59
C ARG A 82 4.71 5.49 -5.08
N GLN A 83 5.81 5.19 -4.41
CA GLN A 83 6.68 4.07 -4.74
C GLN A 83 5.99 2.71 -4.60
N GLY A 84 5.03 2.57 -3.68
CA GLY A 84 4.17 1.37 -3.58
C GLY A 84 3.35 1.14 -4.85
N GLU A 85 2.76 2.20 -5.43
CA GLU A 85 2.07 2.12 -6.72
C GLU A 85 3.04 1.81 -7.87
N GLU A 86 4.17 2.53 -7.94
CA GLU A 86 5.17 2.37 -9.00
C GLU A 86 5.77 0.96 -9.02
N SER A 87 6.08 0.41 -7.84
CA SER A 87 6.61 -0.95 -7.70
C SER A 87 5.65 -2.01 -8.25
N TRP A 88 4.33 -1.86 -8.01
CA TRP A 88 3.32 -2.73 -8.60
C TRP A 88 3.27 -2.58 -10.12
N LYS A 89 3.27 -1.35 -10.65
CA LYS A 89 3.27 -1.09 -12.09
C LYS A 89 4.48 -1.69 -12.79
N GLU A 90 5.67 -1.54 -12.22
CA GLU A 90 6.91 -2.09 -12.78
C GLU A 90 6.95 -3.61 -12.71
N TRP A 91 6.49 -4.21 -11.60
CA TRP A 91 6.33 -5.66 -11.51
C TRP A 91 5.33 -6.19 -12.54
N LYS A 92 4.16 -5.54 -12.67
CA LYS A 92 3.13 -5.93 -13.64
C LYS A 92 3.61 -5.82 -15.09
N ALA A 93 4.52 -4.87 -15.37
CA ALA A 93 5.19 -4.71 -16.65
C ALA A 93 6.32 -5.73 -16.90
N GLY A 94 6.59 -6.64 -15.95
CA GLY A 94 7.59 -7.70 -16.09
C GLY A 94 9.03 -7.24 -15.87
N LYS A 95 9.27 -6.06 -15.29
CA LYS A 95 10.62 -5.49 -15.12
C LYS A 95 11.57 -6.40 -14.34
N PHE A 96 11.03 -7.20 -13.41
CA PHE A 96 11.79 -8.08 -12.52
C PHE A 96 11.81 -9.54 -12.99
N GLY A 97 11.33 -9.83 -14.20
CA GLY A 97 11.20 -11.19 -14.73
C GLY A 97 10.06 -11.97 -14.09
N ASP A 98 10.14 -13.30 -14.14
CA ASP A 98 9.13 -14.22 -13.59
C ASP A 98 9.37 -14.43 -12.10
N VAL A 99 8.95 -13.45 -11.30
CA VAL A 99 9.05 -13.45 -9.84
C VAL A 99 7.69 -13.14 -9.22
N SER A 100 7.51 -13.59 -7.97
CA SER A 100 6.29 -13.27 -7.21
C SER A 100 6.13 -11.75 -7.05
N LEU A 101 4.89 -11.28 -6.85
CA LEU A 101 4.63 -9.87 -6.52
C LEU A 101 5.50 -9.41 -5.35
N SER A 102 5.53 -10.21 -4.28
CA SER A 102 6.30 -9.96 -3.08
C SER A 102 7.79 -9.72 -3.39
N ASP A 103 8.40 -10.60 -4.17
CA ASP A 103 9.80 -10.49 -4.56
C ASP A 103 10.05 -9.28 -5.47
N GLY A 104 9.16 -9.01 -6.43
CA GLY A 104 9.25 -7.83 -7.29
C GLY A 104 9.26 -6.51 -6.50
N ILE A 105 8.41 -6.39 -5.47
CA ILE A 105 8.37 -5.19 -4.63
C ILE A 105 9.65 -5.07 -3.80
N ILE A 106 10.16 -6.18 -3.27
CA ILE A 106 11.44 -6.20 -2.54
C ILE A 106 12.60 -5.78 -3.47
N GLU A 107 12.64 -6.27 -4.70
CA GLU A 107 13.64 -5.84 -5.69
C GLU A 107 13.54 -4.35 -5.98
N PHE A 108 12.33 -3.81 -6.17
CA PHE A 108 12.11 -2.37 -6.32
C PHE A 108 12.63 -1.58 -5.10
N ALA A 109 12.36 -2.06 -3.88
CA ALA A 109 12.74 -1.39 -2.64
C ALA A 109 14.26 -1.29 -2.44
N LYS A 110 15.08 -2.13 -3.10
CA LYS A 110 16.55 -2.05 -2.99
C LYS A 110 17.13 -0.72 -3.46
N THR A 111 16.45 -0.01 -4.35
CA THR A 111 16.90 1.28 -4.91
C THR A 111 16.01 2.46 -4.51
N HIS A 112 15.04 2.26 -3.63
CA HIS A 112 14.05 3.26 -3.24
C HIS A 112 13.97 3.36 -1.72
N GLU A 113 14.70 4.34 -1.16
CA GLU A 113 14.94 4.45 0.27
C GLU A 113 13.66 4.71 1.09
N GLU A 114 12.67 5.41 0.54
CA GLU A 114 11.40 5.65 1.25
C GLU A 114 10.54 4.39 1.32
N LEU A 115 10.45 3.60 0.25
CA LEU A 115 9.75 2.30 0.31
C LEU A 115 10.50 1.35 1.23
N LYS A 116 11.83 1.28 1.15
CA LYS A 116 12.67 0.54 2.10
C LYS A 116 12.45 1.00 3.54
N GLY A 117 12.30 2.30 3.75
CA GLY A 117 11.94 2.92 5.02
C GLY A 117 10.57 2.48 5.53
N ALA A 118 9.60 2.28 4.63
CA ALA A 118 8.29 1.75 4.98
C ALA A 118 8.36 0.29 5.48
N PHE A 119 9.22 -0.57 4.89
CA PHE A 119 9.48 -1.93 5.41
C PHE A 119 9.96 -1.91 6.87
N LEU A 120 10.89 -1.01 7.19
CA LEU A 120 11.40 -0.82 8.56
C LEU A 120 10.38 -0.18 9.51
N THR A 121 9.47 0.65 8.98
CA THR A 121 8.44 1.32 9.77
C THR A 121 7.33 0.35 10.16
N PHE A 122 6.80 -0.40 9.19
CA PHE A 122 5.61 -1.23 9.34
C PHE A 122 5.99 -2.71 9.41
N GLN A 123 6.91 -3.07 10.30
CA GLN A 123 7.54 -4.41 10.31
C GLN A 123 6.55 -5.56 10.43
N LYS A 124 5.45 -5.40 11.19
CA LYS A 124 4.42 -6.43 11.28
C LYS A 124 3.79 -6.74 9.91
N ASP A 125 3.50 -5.70 9.14
CA ASP A 125 2.96 -5.85 7.78
C ASP A 125 4.03 -6.40 6.84
N ALA A 126 5.26 -5.91 6.97
CA ALA A 126 6.39 -6.39 6.18
C ALA A 126 6.63 -7.90 6.39
N ASP A 127 6.66 -8.35 7.64
CA ASP A 127 6.87 -9.77 7.99
C ASP A 127 5.70 -10.65 7.50
N GLN A 128 4.47 -10.12 7.47
CA GLN A 128 3.29 -10.86 7.01
C GLN A 128 3.18 -10.93 5.48
N ILE A 129 3.48 -9.83 4.78
CA ILE A 129 3.24 -9.69 3.33
C ILE A 129 4.50 -10.07 2.52
N TYR A 130 5.68 -9.88 3.11
CA TYR A 130 6.98 -10.02 2.44
C TYR A 130 7.92 -10.92 3.25
N PRO A 131 7.67 -12.23 3.31
CA PRO A 131 8.51 -13.13 4.09
C PRO A 131 9.98 -13.09 3.63
N GLY A 132 10.90 -12.96 4.59
CA GLY A 132 12.34 -12.86 4.35
C GLY A 132 12.81 -11.51 3.79
N TRP A 133 11.98 -10.45 3.89
CA TRP A 133 12.36 -9.12 3.39
C TRP A 133 13.62 -8.57 4.06
N LYS A 134 13.84 -8.89 5.34
CA LYS A 134 15.00 -8.40 6.11
C LYS A 134 16.29 -8.85 5.46
N GLU A 135 16.45 -10.15 5.23
CA GLU A 135 17.61 -10.72 4.57
C GLU A 135 17.77 -10.18 3.14
N LYS A 136 16.67 -10.13 2.38
CA LYS A 136 16.68 -9.65 0.99
C LYS A 136 17.03 -8.17 0.83
N LEU A 137 16.74 -7.35 1.84
CA LEU A 137 17.11 -5.92 1.88
C LEU A 137 18.41 -5.63 2.65
N GLY A 138 19.11 -6.66 3.12
CA GLY A 138 20.43 -6.56 3.78
C GLY A 138 20.39 -6.27 5.28
N TYR A 139 19.25 -6.49 5.93
CA TYR A 139 19.07 -6.39 7.39
C TYR A 139 19.29 -7.74 8.07
N THR A 140 20.52 -8.27 7.99
CA THR A 140 20.89 -9.49 8.71
C THR A 140 21.41 -9.15 10.12
N GLY A 141 20.61 -9.42 11.15
CA GLY A 141 20.97 -9.27 12.56
C GLY A 141 19.74 -9.03 13.46
N GLU A 142 19.78 -9.48 14.72
CA GLU A 142 18.76 -9.16 15.74
C GLU A 142 18.74 -7.63 16.00
N SER A 143 17.98 -6.89 15.20
CA SER A 143 17.82 -5.44 15.34
C SER A 143 16.63 -5.16 16.26
N SER A 144 16.93 -5.01 17.55
CA SER A 144 16.02 -4.58 18.62
C SER A 144 15.67 -3.09 18.53
N VAL A 145 15.14 -2.63 17.40
CA VAL A 145 14.62 -1.26 17.31
C VAL A 145 13.17 -1.28 17.76
N GLN A 146 12.96 -0.94 19.04
CA GLN A 146 11.63 -0.64 19.56
C GLN A 146 11.00 0.47 18.73
N ALA A 147 9.75 0.25 18.30
CA ALA A 147 8.93 1.29 17.66
C ALA A 147 8.96 2.56 18.53
N ALA A 148 9.19 3.71 17.92
CA ALA A 148 9.18 4.98 18.63
C ALA A 148 7.80 5.20 19.26
N THR A 149 7.71 5.10 20.59
CA THR A 149 6.52 5.49 21.34
C THR A 149 6.48 7.02 21.40
N PHE A 150 5.52 7.62 20.72
CA PHE A 150 5.24 9.05 20.83
C PHE A 150 4.51 9.32 22.15
N ASP A 151 5.21 9.95 23.10
CA ASP A 151 4.63 10.37 24.37
C ASP A 151 3.97 11.76 24.22
N TRP A 152 2.64 11.79 24.25
CA TRP A 152 1.84 13.00 24.11
C TRP A 152 1.98 13.96 25.31
N ALA A 153 2.48 13.48 26.46
CA ALA A 153 2.50 14.26 27.70
C ALA A 153 3.59 15.36 27.73
N LYS A 154 4.63 15.28 26.91
CA LYS A 154 5.79 16.21 26.98
C LYS A 154 5.59 17.58 26.32
N LYS A 155 4.50 17.82 25.58
CA LYS A 155 4.24 19.13 24.94
C LYS A 155 3.42 20.11 25.78
N ALA A 156 2.81 19.69 26.88
CA ALA A 156 1.99 20.57 27.71
C ALA A 156 2.79 21.48 28.67
N ALA A 157 4.12 21.30 28.79
CA ALA A 157 4.96 22.06 29.73
C ALA A 157 5.78 23.18 29.08
N ALA A 158 5.55 23.49 27.80
CA ALA A 158 6.30 24.52 27.06
C ALA A 158 5.39 25.54 26.37
N ALA A 159 4.32 25.97 27.06
CA ALA A 159 3.51 27.13 26.69
C ALA A 159 3.33 28.03 27.92
#